data_AF-A0A127T2C2-F1
#
_entry.id   AF-A0A127T2C2-F1
#
_cell.length_a   1.000
_cell.length_b   1.000
_cell.length_c   1.000
_cell.angle_alpha   90.00
_cell.angle_beta   90.00
_cell.angle_gamma   90.00
#
_symmetry.space_group_name_H-M   'P 1'
#
loop_
_entity.id
_entity.type
_entity.pdbx_description
1 polymer ?
#
loop_
_entity_poly.entity_id
_entity_poly.type
_entity_poly.pdbx_seq_one_letter_code
_entity_poly.pdbx_strand_id
1 'polypeptide(L)'
;MGDEVTQLDRWETELNEATPGDLRDTTTPAAMVNSLHALLLGEALSPAAQATLTQWLEDNEVGGPLLRAGIPDDWRIGDRTG
;
A
#
# COMPACT_ATOMS: atom_id res chain seq x y z
N MET A 1 -12.22 -6.55 5.13
CA MET A 1 -10.93 -5.94 5.53
C MET A 1 -11.03 -5.19 6.86
N GLY A 2 -12.16 -4.54 7.20
CA GLY A 2 -12.38 -4.03 8.56
C GLY A 2 -11.44 -2.89 8.98
N ASP A 3 -10.89 -2.15 8.02
CA ASP A 3 -10.11 -0.94 8.28
C ASP A 3 -11.07 0.21 8.56
N GLU A 4 -11.10 0.67 9.82
CA GLU A 4 -11.92 1.79 10.29
C GLU A 4 -11.09 3.08 10.48
N VAL A 5 -9.80 3.04 10.13
CA VAL A 5 -8.84 4.13 10.38
C VAL A 5 -8.53 4.91 9.12
N THR A 6 -8.34 4.21 8.00
CA THR A 6 -8.01 4.84 6.72
C THR A 6 -9.20 5.66 6.21
N GLN A 7 -8.95 6.93 5.90
CA GLN A 7 -9.92 7.84 5.26
C GLN A 7 -9.41 8.21 3.87
N LEU A 8 -10.30 8.20 2.88
CA LEU A 8 -10.02 8.62 1.51
C LEU A 8 -11.21 9.47 1.05
N ASP A 9 -11.06 10.79 1.15
CA ASP A 9 -12.15 11.75 1.08
C ASP A 9 -12.15 12.52 -0.24
N ARG A 10 -10.98 12.63 -0.89
CA ARG A 10 -10.79 13.42 -2.10
C ARG A 10 -10.24 12.59 -3.25
N TRP A 11 -10.39 13.14 -4.45
CA TRP A 11 -9.81 12.60 -5.67
C TRP A 11 -8.37 13.06 -5.86
N GLU A 12 -7.67 12.41 -6.78
CA GLU A 12 -6.39 12.91 -7.29
C GLU A 12 -6.60 14.20 -8.09
N THR A 13 -5.80 15.25 -7.90
CA THR A 13 -4.56 15.30 -7.08
C THR A 13 -4.77 15.86 -5.67
N GLU A 14 -5.99 16.28 -5.34
CA GLU A 14 -6.34 17.00 -4.12
C GLU A 14 -6.09 16.19 -2.84
N LEU A 15 -6.11 14.86 -2.90
CA LEU A 15 -5.82 14.00 -1.76
C LEU A 15 -4.39 14.15 -1.21
N ASN A 16 -3.45 14.70 -1.99
CA ASN A 16 -2.05 14.86 -1.62
C ASN A 16 -1.73 16.11 -0.77
N GLU A 17 -2.74 16.89 -0.33
CA GLU A 17 -2.52 18.15 0.39
C GLU A 17 -1.73 17.97 1.70
N ALA A 18 -2.00 16.88 2.44
CA ALA A 18 -1.27 16.50 3.65
C ALA A 18 -1.08 17.60 4.72
N THR A 19 -2.04 18.54 4.83
CA THR A 19 -1.99 19.62 5.82
C THR A 19 -1.93 19.08 7.25
N PRO A 20 -0.94 19.44 8.08
CA PRO A 20 -0.82 18.94 9.45
C PRO A 20 -2.08 19.17 10.29
N GLY A 21 -2.62 18.10 10.86
CA GLY A 21 -3.84 18.12 11.68
C GLY A 21 -5.15 17.96 10.90
N ASP A 22 -5.10 17.96 9.56
CA ASP A 22 -6.21 17.48 8.74
C ASP A 22 -6.23 15.95 8.74
N LEU A 23 -7.41 15.36 8.96
CA LEU A 23 -7.58 13.91 9.02
C LEU A 23 -7.97 13.30 7.67
N ARG A 24 -8.34 14.13 6.68
CA ARG A 24 -8.75 13.66 5.36
C ARG A 24 -7.57 13.03 4.62
N ASP A 25 -7.85 11.96 3.88
CA ASP A 25 -6.86 11.23 3.08
C ASP A 25 -5.67 10.71 3.89
N THR A 26 -5.92 10.36 5.16
CA THR A 26 -4.89 9.85 6.08
C THR A 26 -5.14 8.41 6.48
N THR A 27 -4.06 7.75 6.92
CA THR A 27 -4.08 6.44 7.55
C THR A 27 -3.01 6.41 8.65
N THR A 28 -2.89 5.26 9.32
CA THR A 28 -1.75 4.97 10.19
C THR A 28 -0.90 3.84 9.60
N PRO A 29 0.41 3.76 9.91
CA PRO A 29 1.24 2.66 9.45
C PRO A 29 0.68 1.28 9.80
N ALA A 30 0.11 1.12 11.00
CA ALA A 30 -0.48 -0.14 11.42
C ALA A 30 -1.74 -0.50 10.62
N ALA A 31 -2.63 0.47 10.37
CA ALA A 31 -3.82 0.25 9.55
C ALA A 31 -3.46 -0.14 8.11
N MET A 32 -2.52 0.58 7.49
CA MET A 32 -2.07 0.27 6.13
C MET A 32 -1.41 -1.11 6.03
N VAL A 33 -0.55 -1.49 6.98
CA VAL A 33 0.06 -2.84 7.01
C VAL A 33 -0.99 -3.93 7.19
N ASN A 34 -1.98 -3.73 8.06
CA ASN A 34 -3.06 -4.70 8.25
C ASN A 34 -3.90 -4.85 6.98
N SER A 35 -4.20 -3.75 6.29
CA SER A 35 -4.93 -3.75 5.02
C SER A 35 -4.14 -4.48 3.93
N LEU A 36 -2.83 -4.21 3.79
CA LEU A 36 -1.96 -4.91 2.85
C LEU A 36 -1.86 -6.42 3.17
N HIS A 37 -1.71 -6.77 4.45
CA HIS A 37 -1.68 -8.17 4.87
C HIS A 37 -2.98 -8.90 4.50
N ALA A 38 -4.14 -8.29 4.76
CA ALA A 38 -5.43 -8.88 4.44
C ALA A 38 -5.59 -9.14 2.93
N LEU A 39 -5.10 -8.23 2.08
CA LEU A 39 -5.16 -8.35 0.62
C LEU A 39 -4.16 -9.38 0.07
N LEU A 40 -2.92 -9.38 0.56
CA LEU A 40 -1.82 -10.13 -0.03
C LEU A 40 -1.61 -11.52 0.58
N LEU A 41 -1.92 -11.68 1.87
CA LEU A 41 -1.65 -12.90 2.63
C LEU A 41 -2.89 -13.46 3.32
N GLY A 42 -3.97 -12.69 3.39
CA GLY A 42 -5.24 -13.10 3.95
C GLY A 42 -6.22 -13.65 2.90
N GLU A 43 -7.48 -13.76 3.33
CA GLU A 43 -8.58 -14.34 2.53
C GLU A 43 -9.49 -13.26 1.91
N ALA A 44 -9.06 -11.99 1.88
CA ALA A 44 -9.90 -10.90 1.39
C ALA A 44 -10.12 -10.94 -0.13
N LEU A 45 -9.21 -11.58 -0.86
CA LEU A 45 -9.23 -11.73 -2.31
C LEU A 45 -9.28 -13.20 -2.72
N SER A 46 -9.80 -13.47 -3.92
CA SER A 46 -9.61 -14.78 -4.54
C SER A 46 -8.13 -15.02 -4.85
N PRO A 47 -7.67 -16.28 -4.93
CA PRO A 47 -6.26 -16.58 -5.23
C PRO A 47 -5.76 -15.92 -6.53
N ALA A 48 -6.61 -15.86 -7.55
CA ALA A 48 -6.25 -15.20 -8.82
C ALA A 48 -6.09 -13.69 -8.68
N ALA A 49 -6.98 -13.02 -7.92
CA ALA A 49 -6.89 -11.57 -7.69
C ALA A 49 -5.68 -11.22 -6.80
N GLN A 50 -5.39 -12.05 -5.80
CA GLN A 50 -4.21 -11.90 -4.94
C GLN A 50 -2.91 -12.04 -5.74
N ALA A 51 -2.83 -13.02 -6.65
CA ALA A 51 -1.69 -13.18 -7.54
C ALA A 51 -1.48 -11.97 -8.46
N THR A 52 -2.56 -11.45 -9.07
CA THR A 52 -2.51 -10.23 -9.89
C THR A 52 -2.02 -9.03 -9.09
N LEU A 53 -2.56 -8.80 -7.88
CA LEU A 53 -2.14 -7.68 -7.04
C LEU A 53 -0.67 -7.80 -6.63
N THR A 54 -0.23 -9.00 -6.27
CA THR A 54 1.17 -9.27 -5.91
C THR A 54 2.09 -8.92 -7.08
N GLN A 55 1.76 -9.39 -8.28
CA GLN A 55 2.53 -9.09 -9.49
C GLN A 55 2.63 -7.59 -9.75
N TRP A 56 1.53 -6.85 -9.65
CA TRP A 56 1.54 -5.38 -9.83
C TRP A 56 2.39 -4.63 -8.81
N LEU A 57 2.52 -5.14 -7.59
CA LEU A 57 3.40 -4.54 -6.57
C LEU A 57 4.87 -4.89 -6.83
N GLU A 58 5.15 -6.11 -7.28
CA GLU A 58 6.51 -6.53 -7.65
C GLU A 58 7.03 -5.74 -8.87
N ASP A 59 6.17 -5.51 -9.85
CA ASP A 59 6.46 -4.75 -11.08
C ASP A 59 6.49 -3.22 -10.87
N ASN A 60 6.41 -2.71 -9.63
CA ASN A 60 6.52 -1.28 -9.37
C ASN A 60 7.90 -0.73 -9.77
N GLU A 61 7.94 0.22 -10.71
CA GLU A 61 9.20 0.76 -11.27
C GLU A 61 9.78 1.92 -10.45
N VAL A 62 8.99 2.59 -9.60
CA VAL A 62 9.40 3.82 -8.89
C VAL A 62 9.92 3.60 -7.47
N GLY A 63 9.84 2.37 -6.95
CA GLY A 63 10.24 2.02 -5.57
C GLY A 63 11.74 1.83 -5.33
N GLY A 64 12.56 1.84 -6.39
CA GLY A 64 13.99 1.49 -6.34
C GLY A 64 14.80 2.23 -5.26
N PRO A 65 14.78 3.57 -5.21
CA PRO A 65 15.56 4.34 -4.24
C PRO A 65 15.06 4.30 -2.78
N LEU A 66 13.91 3.64 -2.52
CA LEU A 66 13.26 3.65 -1.21
C LEU A 66 13.52 2.33 -0.47
N LEU A 67 12.47 1.55 -0.21
CA LEU A 67 12.55 0.29 0.52
C LEU A 67 13.52 -0.70 -0.15
N ARG A 68 13.50 -0.79 -1.48
CA ARG A 68 14.31 -1.75 -2.24
C ARG A 68 15.81 -1.51 -2.08
N ALA A 69 16.26 -0.25 -1.93
CA ALA A 69 17.66 0.08 -1.76
C ALA A 69 18.30 -0.46 -0.47
N GLY A 70 17.50 -0.83 0.53
CA GLY A 70 17.96 -1.32 1.84
C GLY A 70 17.83 -2.83 2.05
N ILE A 71 17.35 -3.58 1.06
CA ILE A 71 17.01 -5.01 1.18
C ILE A 71 17.87 -5.81 0.19
N PRO A 72 18.26 -7.07 0.53
CA PRO A 72 18.98 -7.93 -0.41
C PRO A 72 18.28 -8.12 -1.76
N ASP A 73 19.06 -8.08 -2.84
CA ASP A 73 18.55 -8.19 -4.22
C ASP A 73 17.98 -9.58 -4.57
N ASP A 74 18.24 -10.59 -3.74
CA ASP A 74 17.68 -11.95 -3.90
C ASP A 74 16.28 -12.10 -3.31
N TRP A 75 15.75 -11.06 -2.66
CA TRP A 75 14.39 -11.04 -2.15
C TRP A 75 13.39 -10.60 -3.20
N ARG A 76 12.20 -11.20 -3.17
CA ARG A 76 11.04 -10.70 -3.89
C ARG A 76 10.43 -9.55 -3.10
N ILE A 77 10.30 -8.39 -3.73
CA ILE A 77 9.79 -7.17 -3.08
C ILE A 77 8.63 -6.63 -3.90
N GLY A 78 7.46 -6.57 -3.28
CA GLY A 78 6.31 -5.81 -3.79
C GLY A 78 6.08 -4.56 -2.95
N ASP A 79 5.98 -3.40 -3.59
CA ASP A 79 5.80 -2.13 -2.90
C ASP A 79 4.92 -1.16 -3.68
N ARG A 80 4.46 -0.12 -3.00
CA ARG A 80 3.81 1.04 -3.60
C ARG A 80 4.31 2.29 -2.89
N THR A 81 4.75 3.26 -3.69
CA THR A 81 5.16 4.57 -3.19
C THR A 81 3.94 5.49 -3.11
N GLY A 82 3.96 6.38 -2.12
CA GLY A 82 3.05 7.52 -2.00
C GLY A 82 3.81 8.82 -2.19
#